data_AF-A0A1M3PK98-F1
#
_entry.id   AF-A0A1M3PK98-F1
#
_cell.length_a   1.000
_cell.length_b   1.000
_cell.length_c   1.000
_cell.angle_alpha   90.00
_cell.angle_beta   90.00
_cell.angle_gamma   90.00
#
_symmetry.space_group_name_H-M   'P 1'
#
loop_
_entity.id
_entity.type
_entity.pdbx_description
1 polymer ?
#
loop_
_entity_poly.entity_id
_entity_poly.type
_entity_poly.pdbx_seq_one_letter_code
_entity_poly.pdbx_strand_id
1 'polypeptide(L)'
;MIRANRSRWALSFADLCLLMLGFFVLLQADQATRRNALSGIGTYFGAIEAPRQAELDAQTLFEPGEALLSETGRVALLRAVRPFAASGGTVQIQSIGLDKGQYRFDAWDLAAARLGAVARVLVAAGIPQDRLRIAGLAEQADGKAPDRQTIRIVERPAADD
;
A
#
# COMPACT_ATOMS: atom_id res chain seq x y z
N MET A 1 -12.36 64.58 -17.61
CA MET A 1 -12.33 63.22 -18.20
C MET A 1 -11.44 62.33 -17.33
N ILE A 2 -12.04 61.48 -16.49
CA ILE A 2 -11.30 60.68 -15.48
C ILE A 2 -10.92 59.31 -16.07
N ARG A 3 -9.67 58.93 -15.84
CA ARG A 3 -8.88 57.83 -16.44
C ARG A 3 -9.55 56.45 -16.39
N ALA A 4 -9.88 55.89 -17.55
CA ALA A 4 -10.27 54.49 -17.74
C ALA A 4 -9.15 53.64 -18.38
N ASN A 5 -7.93 53.64 -17.81
CA ASN A 5 -6.81 52.90 -18.38
C ASN A 5 -5.93 52.15 -17.35
N ARG A 6 -6.43 51.91 -16.13
CA ARG A 6 -5.64 51.25 -15.05
C ARG A 6 -5.82 49.72 -14.97
N SER A 7 -6.75 49.12 -15.71
CA SER A 7 -7.13 47.70 -15.57
C SER A 7 -6.63 46.77 -16.69
N ARG A 8 -5.93 47.27 -17.71
CA ARG A 8 -5.51 46.44 -18.86
C ARG A 8 -4.35 45.51 -18.55
N TRP A 9 -3.40 45.92 -17.70
CA TRP A 9 -2.29 45.04 -17.30
C TRP A 9 -2.73 43.92 -16.36
N ALA A 10 -3.71 44.19 -15.50
CA ALA A 10 -4.31 43.20 -14.61
C ALA A 10 -4.93 42.03 -15.39
N LEU A 11 -5.43 42.27 -16.61
CA LEU A 11 -6.01 41.23 -17.46
C LEU A 11 -4.95 40.23 -17.95
N SER A 12 -3.80 40.71 -18.43
CA SER A 12 -2.69 39.84 -18.87
C SER A 12 -2.01 39.13 -17.71
N PHE A 13 -1.93 39.78 -16.55
CA PHE A 13 -1.44 39.14 -15.32
C PHE A 13 -2.37 38.02 -14.87
N ALA A 14 -3.69 38.28 -14.85
CA ALA A 14 -4.68 37.26 -14.54
C ALA A 14 -4.62 36.08 -15.53
N ASP A 15 -4.43 36.36 -16.82
CA ASP A 15 -4.28 35.31 -17.85
C ASP A 15 -3.04 34.43 -17.60
N LEU A 16 -1.89 35.03 -17.27
CA LEU A 16 -0.68 34.29 -16.90
C LEU A 16 -0.89 33.45 -15.63
N CYS A 17 -1.56 33.98 -14.62
CA CYS A 17 -1.93 33.22 -13.43
C CYS A 17 -2.87 32.04 -13.75
N LEU A 18 -3.79 32.22 -14.70
CA LEU A 18 -4.76 31.19 -15.09
C LEU A 18 -4.10 30.09 -15.94
N LEU A 19 -3.18 30.45 -16.83
CA LEU A 19 -2.32 29.50 -17.55
C LEU A 19 -1.43 28.71 -16.59
N MET A 20 -0.83 29.38 -15.60
CA MET A 20 0.01 28.73 -14.59
C MET A 20 -0.82 27.77 -13.72
N LEU A 21 -2.01 28.20 -13.27
CA LEU A 21 -2.92 27.35 -12.50
C LEU A 21 -3.37 26.13 -13.31
N GLY A 22 -3.75 26.32 -14.58
CA GLY A 22 -4.13 25.22 -15.47
C GLY A 22 -2.98 24.22 -15.68
N PHE A 23 -1.76 24.72 -15.84
CA PHE A 23 -0.57 23.88 -15.92
C PHE A 23 -0.33 23.08 -14.63
N PHE A 24 -0.44 23.69 -13.45
CA PHE A 24 -0.31 23.00 -12.17
C PHE A 24 -1.39 21.93 -11.97
N VAL A 25 -2.64 22.18 -12.39
CA VAL A 25 -3.72 21.20 -12.33
C VAL A 25 -3.44 20.00 -13.26
N LEU A 26 -2.92 20.23 -14.47
CA LEU A 26 -2.51 19.16 -15.39
C LEU A 26 -1.34 18.35 -14.83
N LEU A 27 -0.33 19.01 -14.25
CA LEU A 27 0.78 18.33 -13.58
C LEU A 27 0.29 17.48 -12.40
N GLN A 28 -0.63 18.00 -11.58
CA GLN A 28 -1.18 17.25 -10.46
C GLN A 28 -1.99 16.04 -10.92
N ALA A 29 -2.75 16.17 -12.01
CA ALA A 29 -3.51 15.05 -12.59
C ALA A 29 -2.59 13.92 -13.08
N ASP A 30 -1.42 14.25 -13.63
CA ASP A 30 -0.44 13.29 -14.14
C ASP A 30 0.37 12.58 -13.03
N GLN A 31 0.49 13.17 -11.84
CA GLN A 31 1.25 12.55 -10.73
C GLN A 31 0.68 11.22 -10.25
N ALA A 32 -0.64 11.00 -10.37
CA ALA A 32 -1.26 9.72 -10.03
C ALA A 32 -0.82 8.62 -11.01
N THR A 33 -0.71 8.94 -12.29
CA THR A 33 -0.28 8.01 -13.35
C THR A 33 1.21 7.67 -13.26
N ARG A 34 2.08 8.64 -12.92
CA ARG A 34 3.53 8.40 -12.80
C ARG A 34 3.92 7.37 -11.75
N ARG A 35 3.22 7.31 -10.61
CA ARG A 35 3.53 6.32 -9.55
C ARG A 35 3.24 4.89 -10.02
N ASN A 36 2.16 4.72 -10.80
CA ASN A 36 1.77 3.43 -11.36
C ASN A 36 2.62 3.01 -12.56
N ALA A 37 3.23 3.95 -13.28
CA ALA A 37 4.12 3.64 -14.39
C ALA A 37 5.45 2.99 -13.93
N LEU A 38 5.97 3.40 -12.78
CA LEU A 38 7.24 2.87 -12.25
C LEU A 38 7.16 1.39 -11.83
N SER A 39 5.99 0.90 -11.40
CA SER A 39 5.77 -0.52 -11.12
C SER A 39 5.62 -1.36 -12.40
N GLY A 40 5.18 -0.75 -13.50
CA GLY A 40 5.01 -1.43 -14.79
C GLY A 40 6.27 -1.52 -15.65
N ILE A 41 7.16 -0.53 -15.62
CA ILE A 41 8.32 -0.45 -16.53
C ILE A 41 9.28 -1.64 -16.38
N GLY A 42 9.47 -2.18 -15.16
CA GLY A 42 10.30 -3.36 -14.93
C GLY A 42 9.79 -4.63 -15.65
N THR A 43 8.48 -4.73 -15.87
CA THR A 43 7.87 -5.87 -16.58
C THR A 43 8.03 -5.79 -18.10
N TYR A 44 8.18 -4.58 -18.66
CA TYR A 44 8.38 -4.37 -20.10
C TYR A 44 9.81 -4.67 -20.57
N PHE A 45 10.81 -4.58 -19.68
CA PHE A 45 12.21 -4.81 -20.03
C PHE A 45 12.71 -6.25 -19.79
N GLY A 46 11.83 -7.19 -19.41
CA GLY A 46 12.13 -8.63 -19.43
C GLY A 46 13.28 -9.12 -18.54
N ALA A 47 13.80 -8.29 -17.63
CA ALA A 47 14.99 -8.58 -16.83
C ALA A 47 14.80 -8.40 -15.32
N ILE A 48 13.58 -8.08 -14.84
CA ILE A 48 13.29 -7.98 -13.41
C ILE A 48 12.07 -8.86 -13.15
N GLU A 49 12.26 -9.99 -12.48
CA GLU A 49 11.14 -10.76 -11.92
C GLU A 49 10.26 -9.78 -11.13
N ALA A 50 8.97 -9.73 -11.43
CA ALA A 50 8.05 -8.86 -10.71
C ALA A 50 8.22 -9.10 -9.20
N PRO A 51 8.25 -8.04 -8.37
CA PRO A 51 8.48 -8.18 -6.94
C PRO A 51 7.50 -9.20 -6.38
N ARG A 52 8.05 -10.22 -5.72
CA ARG A 52 7.25 -11.30 -5.18
C ARG A 52 6.29 -10.71 -4.15
N GLN A 53 5.00 -10.87 -4.40
CA GLN A 53 3.96 -10.33 -3.54
C GLN A 53 2.80 -11.31 -3.40
N ALA A 54 2.17 -11.29 -2.24
CA ALA A 54 0.97 -12.06 -1.94
C ALA A 54 -0.04 -11.14 -1.23
N GLU A 55 -1.29 -11.19 -1.68
CA GLU A 55 -2.41 -10.51 -1.05
C GLU A 55 -3.43 -11.52 -0.56
N LEU A 56 -3.77 -11.41 0.71
CA LEU A 56 -4.55 -12.38 1.45
C LEU A 56 -5.65 -11.66 2.21
N ASP A 57 -6.87 -12.12 2.06
CA ASP A 57 -8.01 -11.47 2.66
C ASP A 57 -8.15 -11.79 4.15
N ALA A 58 -8.23 -10.78 5.02
CA ALA A 58 -8.29 -11.04 6.46
C ALA A 58 -9.52 -11.86 6.87
N GLN A 59 -10.67 -11.72 6.19
CA GLN A 59 -11.89 -12.47 6.56
C GLN A 59 -11.79 -13.96 6.22
N THR A 60 -10.87 -14.36 5.33
CA THR A 60 -10.63 -15.78 5.03
C THR A 60 -9.48 -16.35 5.88
N LEU A 61 -8.62 -15.49 6.41
CA LEU A 61 -7.47 -15.88 7.22
C LEU A 61 -7.82 -16.05 8.69
N PHE A 62 -8.66 -15.17 9.23
CA PHE A 62 -8.91 -15.06 10.67
C PHE A 62 -10.34 -15.44 11.04
N GLU A 63 -10.51 -15.83 12.31
CA GLU A 63 -11.83 -15.89 12.91
C GLU A 63 -12.49 -14.48 12.91
N PRO A 64 -13.82 -14.40 12.76
CA PRO A 64 -14.53 -13.12 12.63
C PRO A 64 -14.29 -12.19 13.82
N GLY A 65 -13.77 -10.99 13.55
CA GLY A 65 -13.49 -10.00 14.61
C GLY A 65 -12.29 -10.31 15.50
N GLU A 66 -11.53 -11.37 15.20
CA GLU A 66 -10.40 -11.80 16.00
C GLU A 66 -9.07 -11.72 15.23
N ALA A 67 -7.97 -11.78 15.98
CA ALA A 67 -6.61 -11.93 15.47
C ALA A 67 -6.11 -13.38 15.54
N LEU A 68 -7.05 -14.33 15.63
CA LEU A 68 -6.77 -15.76 15.62
C LEU A 68 -6.94 -16.32 14.20
N LEU A 69 -5.91 -16.95 13.67
CA LEU A 69 -5.99 -17.59 12.35
C LEU A 69 -6.92 -18.80 12.42
N SER A 70 -7.83 -18.91 11.47
CA SER A 70 -8.61 -20.13 11.26
C SER A 70 -7.69 -21.24 10.74
N GLU A 71 -8.10 -22.50 10.87
CA GLU A 71 -7.27 -23.61 10.41
C GLU A 71 -7.07 -23.57 8.87
N THR A 72 -8.11 -23.22 8.12
CA THR A 72 -8.03 -23.03 6.67
C THR A 72 -7.19 -21.82 6.30
N GLY A 73 -7.34 -20.71 7.04
CA GLY A 73 -6.56 -19.49 6.88
C GLY A 73 -5.07 -19.69 7.12
N ARG A 74 -4.72 -20.47 8.15
CA ARG A 74 -3.35 -20.86 8.48
C ARG A 74 -2.71 -21.66 7.34
N VAL A 75 -3.41 -22.64 6.78
CA VAL A 75 -2.92 -23.43 5.64
C VAL A 75 -2.74 -22.56 4.39
N ALA A 76 -3.68 -21.65 4.12
CA ALA A 76 -3.58 -20.70 3.01
C ALA A 76 -2.37 -19.77 3.15
N LEU A 77 -2.18 -19.20 4.35
CA LEU A 77 -1.04 -18.34 4.67
C LEU A 77 0.30 -19.08 4.48
N LEU A 78 0.43 -20.29 5.01
CA LEU A 78 1.65 -21.09 4.86
C LEU A 78 1.95 -21.39 3.39
N ARG A 79 0.93 -21.68 2.57
CA ARG A 79 1.11 -21.89 1.12
C ARG A 79 1.60 -20.63 0.43
N ALA A 80 1.03 -19.48 0.76
CA ALA A 80 1.41 -18.19 0.18
C ALA A 80 2.84 -17.76 0.58
N VAL A 81 3.29 -18.12 1.79
CA VAL A 81 4.58 -17.72 2.34
C VAL A 81 5.76 -18.57 1.85
N ARG A 82 5.54 -19.82 1.44
CA ARG A 82 6.60 -20.75 0.99
C ARG A 82 7.62 -20.13 0.03
N PRO A 83 7.22 -19.38 -1.02
CA PRO A 83 8.19 -18.77 -1.93
C PRO A 83 9.12 -17.76 -1.23
N PHE A 84 8.61 -16.97 -0.28
CA PHE A 84 9.35 -15.94 0.45
C PHE A 84 10.41 -16.50 1.41
N ALA A 85 10.20 -17.71 1.94
CA ALA A 85 11.17 -18.39 2.78
C ALA A 85 12.41 -18.87 1.99
N ALA A 86 12.23 -19.17 0.70
CA ALA A 86 13.30 -19.66 -0.17
C ALA A 86 14.24 -18.55 -0.69
N SER A 87 13.81 -17.29 -0.61
CA SER A 87 14.62 -16.15 -1.04
C SER A 87 15.35 -15.48 0.13
N GLY A 88 16.26 -14.56 -0.18
CA GLY A 88 17.06 -13.80 0.80
C GLY A 88 16.57 -12.38 1.08
N GLY A 89 15.52 -11.88 0.40
CA GLY A 89 15.05 -10.50 0.53
C GLY A 89 14.39 -10.18 1.87
N THR A 90 14.20 -8.89 2.14
CA THR A 90 13.42 -8.42 3.29
C THR A 90 11.93 -8.64 3.01
N VAL A 91 11.23 -9.31 3.92
CA VAL A 91 9.80 -9.60 3.80
C VAL A 91 9.02 -8.55 4.59
N GLN A 92 8.25 -7.74 3.87
CA GLN A 92 7.41 -6.70 4.42
C GLN A 92 5.95 -7.18 4.52
N ILE A 93 5.34 -7.03 5.69
CA ILE A 93 3.91 -7.29 5.90
C ILE A 93 3.22 -5.94 6.16
N GLN A 94 2.08 -5.74 5.52
CA GLN A 94 1.27 -4.53 5.71
C GLN A 94 -0.22 -4.84 5.62
N SER A 95 -1.01 -3.97 6.24
CA SER A 95 -2.48 -4.02 6.18
C SER A 95 -2.97 -2.97 5.19
N ILE A 96 -3.65 -3.42 4.13
CA ILE A 96 -4.40 -2.56 3.22
C ILE A 96 -5.83 -2.47 3.72
N GLY A 97 -6.28 -1.25 4.05
CA GLY A 97 -7.59 -1.03 4.66
C GLY A 97 -7.74 -1.57 6.07
N LEU A 98 -8.98 -1.49 6.57
CA LEU A 98 -9.39 -1.88 7.92
C LEU A 98 -10.75 -2.57 7.86
N ASP A 99 -10.92 -3.59 8.67
CA ASP A 99 -12.19 -4.32 8.79
C ASP A 99 -13.12 -3.53 9.72
N LYS A 100 -14.04 -2.76 9.13
CA LYS A 100 -14.96 -1.91 9.90
C LYS A 100 -16.15 -2.74 10.36
N GLY A 101 -16.12 -3.16 11.62
CA GLY A 101 -17.26 -3.80 12.28
C GLY A 101 -17.42 -3.32 13.72
N GLN A 102 -18.57 -3.63 14.32
CA GLN A 102 -18.80 -3.42 15.75
C GLN A 102 -18.17 -4.58 16.54
N TYR A 103 -16.85 -4.59 16.61
CA TYR A 103 -16.09 -5.56 17.38
C TYR A 103 -15.65 -4.97 18.72
N ARG A 104 -15.19 -5.83 19.63
CA ARG A 104 -14.59 -5.40 20.91
C ARG A 104 -13.36 -4.51 20.71
N PHE A 105 -12.63 -4.74 19.62
CA PHE A 105 -11.44 -3.98 19.24
C PHE A 105 -11.80 -2.89 18.24
N ASP A 106 -11.13 -1.75 18.37
CA ASP A 106 -11.10 -0.76 17.30
C ASP A 106 -10.48 -1.40 16.05
N ALA A 107 -10.97 -1.02 14.87
CA ALA A 107 -10.55 -1.64 13.61
C ALA A 107 -9.03 -1.56 13.38
N TRP A 108 -8.38 -0.51 13.90
CA TRP A 108 -6.94 -0.33 13.87
C TRP A 108 -6.20 -1.34 14.76
N ASP A 109 -6.64 -1.52 16.00
CA ASP A 109 -6.06 -2.49 16.95
C ASP A 109 -6.21 -3.92 16.43
N LEU A 110 -7.39 -4.24 15.89
CA LEU A 110 -7.66 -5.55 15.29
C LEU A 110 -6.70 -5.81 14.12
N ALA A 111 -6.51 -4.82 13.25
CA ALA A 111 -5.60 -4.94 12.13
C ALA A 111 -4.14 -5.14 12.58
N ALA A 112 -3.70 -4.41 13.61
CA ALA A 112 -2.36 -4.54 14.18
C ALA A 112 -2.14 -5.91 14.81
N ALA A 113 -3.11 -6.40 15.59
CA ALA A 113 -3.07 -7.71 16.19
C ALA A 113 -3.00 -8.83 15.12
N ARG A 114 -3.76 -8.70 14.03
CA ARG A 114 -3.73 -9.62 12.88
C ARG A 114 -2.36 -9.63 12.19
N LEU A 115 -1.75 -8.46 11.95
CA LEU A 115 -0.40 -8.39 11.40
C LEU A 115 0.63 -9.09 12.31
N GLY A 116 0.51 -8.91 13.64
CA GLY A 116 1.35 -9.62 14.60
C GLY A 116 1.16 -11.14 14.58
N ALA A 117 -0.07 -11.62 14.39
CA ALA A 117 -0.35 -13.05 14.22
C ALA A 117 0.27 -13.60 12.92
N VAL A 118 0.16 -12.88 11.80
CA VAL A 118 0.83 -13.24 10.54
C VAL A 118 2.34 -13.30 10.73
N ALA A 119 2.94 -12.27 11.33
CA ALA A 119 4.37 -12.21 11.58
C ALA A 119 4.90 -13.44 12.34
N ARG A 120 4.19 -13.87 13.39
CA ARG A 120 4.54 -15.09 14.13
C ARG A 120 4.52 -16.34 13.26
N VAL A 121 3.55 -16.47 12.36
CA VAL A 121 3.49 -17.59 11.43
C VAL A 121 4.63 -17.54 10.40
N LEU A 122 4.98 -16.36 9.89
CA LEU A 122 6.11 -16.22 8.95
C LEU A 122 7.43 -16.64 9.60
N VAL A 123 7.65 -16.23 10.86
CA VAL A 123 8.83 -16.67 11.63
C VAL A 123 8.82 -18.19 11.85
N ALA A 124 7.67 -18.75 12.25
CA ALA A 124 7.54 -20.21 12.41
C ALA A 124 7.69 -20.99 11.09
N ALA A 125 7.41 -20.35 9.95
CA ALA A 125 7.60 -20.92 8.62
C ALA A 125 9.06 -20.82 8.12
N GLY A 126 9.97 -20.24 8.91
CA GLY A 126 11.39 -20.17 8.62
C GLY A 126 11.88 -18.83 8.06
N ILE A 127 11.06 -17.77 8.05
CA ILE A 127 11.53 -16.43 7.70
C ILE A 127 12.23 -15.82 8.92
N PRO A 128 13.53 -15.49 8.84
CA PRO A 128 14.26 -14.87 9.95
C PRO A 128 13.64 -13.53 10.40
N GLN A 129 13.64 -13.26 11.71
CA GLN A 129 13.00 -12.06 12.27
C GLN A 129 13.67 -10.75 11.83
N ASP A 130 14.98 -10.76 11.61
CA ASP A 130 15.77 -9.64 11.08
C ASP A 130 15.35 -9.22 9.66
N ARG A 131 14.91 -10.19 8.86
CA ARG A 131 14.37 -10.00 7.51
C ARG A 131 12.90 -9.57 7.49
N LEU A 132 12.19 -9.69 8.60
CA LEU A 132 10.76 -9.37 8.67
C LEU A 132 10.55 -7.90 9.06
N ARG A 133 9.69 -7.19 8.32
CA ARG A 133 9.31 -5.81 8.62
C ARG A 133 7.80 -5.65 8.57
N ILE A 134 7.24 -4.97 9.58
CA ILE A 134 5.83 -4.55 9.58
C ILE A 134 5.84 -3.07 9.21
N ALA A 135 5.36 -2.74 8.01
CA ALA A 135 5.59 -1.40 7.45
C ALA A 135 4.39 -0.46 7.54
N GLY A 136 3.17 -0.96 7.61
CA GLY A 136 2.00 -0.10 7.51
C GLY A 136 0.70 -0.73 7.99
N LEU A 137 -0.13 0.12 8.60
CA LEU A 137 -1.51 -0.13 9.00
C LEU A 137 -2.42 0.78 8.18
N ALA A 138 -3.46 0.21 7.57
CA ALA A 138 -4.46 0.92 6.76
C ALA A 138 -3.90 1.67 5.54
N GLU A 139 -2.86 1.15 4.89
CA GLU A 139 -2.25 1.80 3.72
C GLU A 139 -3.27 1.87 2.57
N GLN A 140 -3.44 3.06 1.97
CA GLN A 140 -4.39 3.25 0.88
C GLN A 140 -3.81 2.71 -0.42
N ALA A 141 -4.38 1.64 -0.97
CA ALA A 141 -3.95 1.11 -2.26
C ALA A 141 -4.21 2.10 -3.41
N ASP A 142 -5.31 2.88 -3.38
CA ASP A 142 -5.71 3.79 -4.47
C ASP A 142 -6.49 5.04 -3.97
N GLY A 143 -6.06 5.65 -2.86
CA GLY A 143 -6.67 6.91 -2.36
C GLY A 143 -7.97 6.76 -1.55
N LYS A 144 -8.55 5.55 -1.46
CA LYS A 144 -9.60 5.21 -0.49
C LYS A 144 -9.24 3.90 0.22
N ALA A 145 -9.17 3.92 1.55
CA ALA A 145 -8.97 2.69 2.33
C ALA A 145 -10.21 1.78 2.16
N PRO A 146 -10.05 0.50 1.77
CA PRO A 146 -11.16 -0.41 1.70
C PRO A 146 -11.76 -0.64 3.11
N ASP A 147 -13.08 -0.88 3.17
CA ASP A 147 -13.80 -1.27 4.40
C ASP A 147 -13.53 -2.73 4.81
N ARG A 148 -12.56 -3.37 4.15
CA ARG A 148 -12.08 -4.71 4.40
C ARG A 148 -10.58 -4.67 4.53
N GLN A 149 -10.06 -5.50 5.42
CA GLN A 149 -8.64 -5.65 5.62
C GLN A 149 -8.06 -6.70 4.66
N THR A 150 -7.00 -6.32 3.94
CA THR A 150 -6.17 -7.24 3.16
C THR A 150 -4.76 -7.25 3.71
N ILE A 151 -4.23 -8.44 3.99
CA ILE A 151 -2.83 -8.66 4.37
C ILE A 151 -2.01 -8.73 3.10
N ARG A 152 -1.15 -7.74 2.88
CA ARG A 152 -0.18 -7.75 1.79
C ARG A 152 1.20 -8.12 2.32
N ILE A 153 1.83 -9.08 1.66
CA ILE A 153 3.20 -9.53 1.92
C ILE A 153 4.00 -9.22 0.66
N VAL A 154 5.07 -8.45 0.78
CA VAL A 154 5.94 -8.05 -0.34
C VAL A 154 7.38 -8.37 0.00
N GLU A 155 8.10 -8.95 -0.94
CA GLU A 155 9.54 -9.07 -0.87
C GLU A 155 10.18 -7.81 -1.43
N ARG A 156 11.02 -7.16 -0.62
CA ARG A 156 11.92 -6.10 -1.07
C ARG A 156 13.35 -6.63 -1.14
N PRO A 157 14.16 -6.11 -2.08
CA PRO A 157 15.60 -6.32 -2.01
C PRO A 157 16.11 -5.92 -0.62
N ALA A 158 17.06 -6.69 -0.08
CA ALA A 158 17.72 -6.29 1.16
C ALA A 158 18.26 -4.88 0.96
N ALA A 159 17.94 -3.97 1.89
CA ALA A 159 18.57 -2.67 1.88
C ALA A 159 20.06 -2.91 2.15
N ASP A 160 20.93 -2.55 1.22
CA ASP A 160 22.33 -2.31 1.55
C ASP A 160 22.34 -1.17 2.57
N ASP A 161 22.76 -1.47 3.80
CA ASP A 161 23.12 -0.46 4.81
C ASP A 161 24.43 0.25 4.42
#